data_AF-A0A7R9YKQ5-F1
#
_entry.id   AF-A0A7R9YKQ5-F1
#
_cell.length_a   1.000
_cell.length_b   1.000
_cell.length_c   1.000
_cell.angle_alpha   90.00
_cell.angle_beta   90.00
_cell.angle_gamma   90.00
#
_symmetry.space_group_name_H-M   'P 1'
#
loop_
_entity.id
_entity.type
_entity.pdbx_description
1 polymer ?
#
loop_
_entity_poly.entity_id
_entity_poly.type
_entity_poly.pdbx_seq_one_letter_code
_entity_poly.pdbx_strand_id
1 'polypeptide(L)'
;AARGDLECISLIDPVDNSYVATTSLGVTHVFRLFYNQPTCFAFGFLSAEHVAQGELSVPAEESQTLGAANQTNIEATAVFKDAFGVLQMFWCGRGGVRTGSSWTRQAPFSPSTGMCDRTAEQKGWFNNVKNITKWRTCSAIVVEVEQYSTTFYFSSVYDGLEDGRELDMSGDQTNLNNKKVFKSIVCKSVFAAGLPGVTSVLAEFHGVKVEALMKIENGMGKVTHLVLGTDDEALGSLVGVMDVSNVMNTTFCDLGKNSETKTFITRDKWGTSGMAPGGSFAFDIINNGRV
;
A
#
# COMPACT_ATOMS: atom_id res chain seq x y z
N ALA A 1 23.65 -5.12 -12.42
CA ALA A 1 22.41 -4.33 -12.55
C ALA A 1 22.12 -3.71 -11.20
N ALA A 2 21.78 -2.41 -11.16
CA ALA A 2 21.30 -1.78 -9.93
C ALA A 2 20.08 -2.60 -9.45
N ARG A 3 20.24 -3.29 -8.34
CA ARG A 3 19.16 -4.08 -7.74
C ARG A 3 18.24 -3.06 -7.09
N GLY A 4 17.16 -2.69 -7.77
CA GLY A 4 16.09 -1.93 -7.14
C GLY A 4 15.48 -2.77 -6.04
N ASP A 5 15.12 -2.14 -4.92
CA ASP A 5 14.41 -2.81 -3.84
C ASP A 5 13.05 -3.30 -4.35
N LEU A 6 12.59 -4.43 -3.82
CA LEU A 6 11.23 -4.91 -4.06
C LEU A 6 10.29 -4.04 -3.23
N GLU A 7 9.48 -3.24 -3.90
CA GLU A 7 8.64 -2.23 -3.25
C GLU A 7 7.23 -2.76 -2.97
N CYS A 8 6.70 -3.58 -3.89
CA CYS A 8 5.30 -3.95 -3.89
C CYS A 8 5.12 -5.43 -4.16
N ILE A 9 4.21 -6.08 -3.43
CA ILE A 9 3.76 -7.44 -3.72
C ILE A 9 2.22 -7.46 -3.78
N SER A 10 1.67 -8.12 -4.81
CA SER A 10 0.23 -8.26 -5.01
C SER A 10 -0.13 -9.73 -5.26
N LEU A 11 -1.25 -10.16 -4.67
CA LEU A 11 -1.86 -11.45 -4.99
C LEU A 11 -2.53 -11.35 -6.37
N ILE A 12 -2.24 -12.30 -7.25
CA ILE A 12 -2.88 -12.45 -8.57
C ILE A 12 -4.10 -13.36 -8.46
N ASP A 13 -3.89 -14.55 -7.90
CA ASP A 13 -4.93 -15.58 -7.77
C ASP A 13 -4.72 -16.37 -6.46
N PRO A 14 -5.69 -16.34 -5.52
CA PRO A 14 -5.61 -17.12 -4.29
C PRO A 14 -5.66 -18.64 -4.51
N VAL A 15 -6.29 -19.12 -5.57
CA VAL A 15 -6.43 -20.56 -5.84
C VAL A 15 -5.08 -21.14 -6.28
N ASP A 16 -4.39 -20.43 -7.15
CA ASP A 16 -3.09 -20.82 -7.70
C ASP A 16 -1.90 -20.36 -6.82
N ASN A 17 -2.17 -19.71 -5.68
CA ASN A 17 -1.15 -19.05 -4.82
C ASN A 17 -0.15 -18.23 -5.66
N SER A 18 -0.65 -17.50 -6.64
CA SER A 18 0.16 -16.74 -7.60
C SER A 18 0.26 -15.28 -7.18
N TYR A 19 1.48 -14.74 -7.22
CA TYR A 19 1.83 -13.40 -6.78
C TYR A 19 2.64 -12.67 -7.84
N VAL A 20 2.59 -11.34 -7.83
CA VAL A 20 3.55 -10.48 -8.51
C VAL A 20 4.27 -9.61 -7.49
N ALA A 21 5.59 -9.57 -7.55
CA ALA A 21 6.39 -8.57 -6.86
C ALA A 21 6.97 -7.57 -7.86
N THR A 22 7.07 -6.30 -7.49
CA THR A 22 7.49 -5.20 -8.37
C THR A 22 8.56 -4.36 -7.68
N THR A 23 9.63 -4.05 -8.40
CA THR A 23 10.67 -3.12 -7.94
C THR A 23 10.26 -1.68 -8.18
N SER A 24 10.91 -0.73 -7.50
CA SER A 24 10.69 0.72 -7.72
C SER A 24 10.96 1.14 -9.17
N LEU A 25 11.81 0.40 -9.88
CA LEU A 25 12.14 0.65 -11.28
C LEU A 25 11.19 -0.06 -12.27
N GLY A 26 10.16 -0.74 -11.78
CA GLY A 26 9.15 -1.38 -12.62
C GLY A 26 9.47 -2.79 -13.10
N VAL A 27 10.54 -3.43 -12.62
CA VAL A 27 10.75 -4.86 -12.89
C VAL A 27 9.73 -5.67 -12.10
N THR A 28 9.01 -6.56 -12.79
CA THR A 28 8.01 -7.43 -12.17
C THR A 28 8.49 -8.88 -12.15
N HIS A 29 8.22 -9.59 -11.07
CA HIS A 29 8.44 -11.02 -10.91
C HIS A 29 7.13 -11.69 -10.55
N VAL A 30 6.66 -12.60 -11.39
CA VAL A 30 5.50 -13.45 -11.12
C VAL A 30 6.00 -14.76 -10.57
N PHE A 31 5.45 -15.20 -9.45
CA PHE A 31 5.84 -16.44 -8.80
C PHE A 31 4.67 -17.09 -8.07
N ARG A 32 4.80 -18.39 -7.81
CA ARG A 32 3.86 -19.17 -7.00
C ARG A 32 4.51 -19.56 -5.69
N LEU A 33 3.77 -19.45 -4.59
CA LEU A 33 4.23 -19.90 -3.29
C LEU A 33 3.61 -21.24 -2.92
N PHE A 34 4.43 -22.16 -2.43
CA PHE A 34 4.01 -23.48 -1.98
C PHE A 34 4.49 -23.69 -0.55
N TYR A 35 3.58 -24.15 0.31
CA TYR A 35 3.92 -24.65 1.63
C TYR A 35 4.08 -26.16 1.58
N ASN A 36 5.26 -26.64 1.94
CA ASN A 36 5.58 -28.06 1.98
C ASN A 36 5.96 -28.45 3.40
N GLN A 37 5.18 -29.34 4.03
CA GLN A 37 5.52 -29.94 5.31
C GLN A 37 5.68 -31.46 5.13
N PRO A 38 6.93 -31.96 5.00
CA PRO A 38 7.16 -33.39 4.96
C PRO A 38 6.67 -34.03 6.26
N THR A 39 6.00 -35.19 6.15
CA THR A 39 5.41 -35.89 7.31
C THR A 39 6.44 -36.32 8.36
N CYS A 40 7.73 -36.40 7.99
CA CYS A 40 8.83 -36.74 8.87
C CYS A 40 9.42 -35.54 9.66
N PHE A 41 9.00 -34.30 9.35
CA PHE A 41 9.48 -33.10 10.04
C PHE A 41 8.36 -32.38 10.80
N ALA A 42 8.70 -31.87 11.97
CA ALA A 42 7.81 -31.02 12.77
C ALA A 42 7.70 -29.59 12.22
N PHE A 43 8.41 -29.27 11.13
CA PHE A 43 8.43 -27.96 10.49
C PHE A 43 8.26 -28.09 8.98
N GLY A 44 7.67 -27.08 8.38
CA GLY A 44 7.50 -26.97 6.92
C GLY A 44 8.37 -25.88 6.33
N PHE A 45 8.37 -25.80 5.01
CA PHE A 45 9.15 -24.85 4.23
C PHE A 45 8.25 -24.17 3.21
N LEU A 46 8.53 -22.88 2.97
CA LEU A 46 7.97 -22.17 1.84
C LEU A 46 8.94 -22.26 0.66
N SER A 47 8.45 -22.70 -0.49
CA SER A 47 9.18 -22.65 -1.76
C SER A 47 8.46 -21.73 -2.73
N ALA A 48 9.24 -20.97 -3.51
CA ALA A 48 8.73 -20.12 -4.57
C ALA A 48 9.12 -20.69 -5.94
N GLU A 49 8.15 -20.82 -6.84
CA GLU A 49 8.39 -21.12 -8.25
C GLU A 49 8.29 -19.81 -9.05
N HIS A 50 9.38 -19.41 -9.70
CA HIS A 50 9.36 -18.26 -10.60
C HIS A 50 8.64 -18.63 -11.91
N VAL A 51 7.62 -17.86 -12.25
CA VAL A 51 6.79 -18.08 -13.45
C VAL A 51 7.24 -17.19 -14.59
N ALA A 52 7.35 -15.87 -14.35
CA ALA A 52 7.64 -14.90 -15.39
C ALA A 52 8.31 -13.65 -14.83
N GLN A 53 9.02 -12.93 -15.70
CA GLN A 53 9.58 -11.63 -15.39
C GLN A 53 9.20 -10.65 -16.50
N GLY A 54 8.71 -9.47 -16.11
CA GLY A 54 8.32 -8.41 -17.03
C GLY A 54 8.78 -7.03 -16.57
N GLU A 55 8.20 -6.00 -17.19
CA GLU A 55 8.53 -4.62 -16.90
C GLU A 55 7.30 -3.70 -17.09
N LEU A 56 7.03 -2.89 -16.07
CA LEU A 56 6.05 -1.82 -16.09
C LEU A 56 6.65 -0.55 -16.67
N SER A 57 5.81 0.21 -17.35
CA SER A 57 6.24 1.50 -17.87
C SER A 57 6.34 2.53 -16.74
N VAL A 58 7.43 3.28 -16.75
CA VAL A 58 7.66 4.44 -15.89
C VAL A 58 7.78 5.67 -16.79
N PRO A 59 7.26 6.85 -16.41
CA PRO A 59 7.37 8.05 -17.23
C PRO A 59 8.84 8.45 -17.53
N ALA A 60 9.20 8.62 -18.81
CA ALA A 60 10.58 8.87 -19.25
C ALA A 60 11.04 10.34 -19.16
N GLU A 61 10.12 11.31 -19.25
CA GLU A 61 10.42 12.76 -19.21
C GLU A 61 10.54 13.31 -17.77
N GLU A 62 10.32 12.47 -16.76
CA GLU A 62 10.10 12.87 -15.37
C GLU A 62 11.31 12.62 -14.47
N SER A 63 12.43 12.15 -15.04
CA SER A 63 13.70 11.91 -14.34
C SER A 63 14.79 12.97 -14.61
N GLN A 64 14.54 13.97 -15.47
CA GLN A 64 15.61 14.85 -16.00
C GLN A 64 15.55 16.33 -15.55
N THR A 65 14.47 16.80 -14.94
CA THR A 65 14.33 18.24 -14.60
C THR A 65 14.74 18.61 -13.17
N LEU A 66 15.09 17.64 -12.33
CA LEU A 66 15.73 17.87 -11.04
C LEU A 66 16.85 16.83 -10.94
N GLY A 67 18.09 17.25 -10.71
CA GLY A 67 19.30 16.40 -10.73
C GLY A 67 19.38 15.31 -9.65
N ALA A 68 18.33 14.50 -9.47
CA ALA A 68 18.26 13.38 -8.57
C ALA A 68 17.77 12.15 -9.35
N ALA A 69 18.65 11.17 -9.56
CA ALA A 69 18.46 9.98 -10.39
C ALA A 69 17.36 8.99 -9.91
N ASN A 70 16.53 9.35 -8.92
CA ASN A 70 15.63 8.43 -8.19
C ASN A 70 14.18 8.95 -8.05
N GLN A 71 13.70 9.83 -8.93
CA GLN A 71 12.41 10.52 -8.71
C GLN A 71 11.18 9.89 -9.39
N THR A 72 11.33 8.88 -10.23
CA THR A 72 10.19 8.17 -10.87
C THR A 72 10.15 6.73 -10.39
N ASN A 73 9.82 6.54 -9.11
CA ASN A 73 9.73 5.22 -8.51
C ASN A 73 8.28 4.77 -8.42
N ILE A 74 8.04 3.49 -8.72
CA ILE A 74 6.80 2.81 -8.37
C ILE A 74 6.76 2.67 -6.85
N GLU A 75 5.63 3.09 -6.27
CA GLU A 75 5.44 3.08 -4.81
C GLU A 75 4.28 2.18 -4.38
N ALA A 76 3.35 1.91 -5.29
CA ALA A 76 2.29 0.95 -5.05
C ALA A 76 1.89 0.26 -6.35
N THR A 77 1.58 -1.02 -6.24
CA THR A 77 0.97 -1.82 -7.29
C THR A 77 -0.24 -2.55 -6.73
N ALA A 78 -1.19 -2.83 -7.61
CA ALA A 78 -2.34 -3.65 -7.25
C ALA A 78 -2.84 -4.41 -8.48
N VAL A 79 -3.14 -5.70 -8.29
CA VAL A 79 -3.71 -6.56 -9.33
C VAL A 79 -5.18 -6.78 -9.02
N PHE A 80 -6.03 -6.71 -10.05
CA PHE A 80 -7.48 -6.87 -9.92
C PHE A 80 -8.08 -7.38 -11.23
N LYS A 81 -9.29 -7.95 -11.18
CA LYS A 81 -10.07 -8.25 -12.39
C LYS A 81 -11.02 -7.10 -12.66
N ASP A 82 -11.13 -6.69 -13.93
CA ASP A 82 -12.12 -5.70 -14.32
C ASP A 82 -13.54 -6.28 -14.42
N ALA A 83 -14.51 -5.44 -14.80
CA ALA A 83 -15.90 -5.82 -14.97
C ALA A 83 -16.14 -6.94 -16.01
N PHE A 84 -15.15 -7.21 -16.89
CA PHE A 84 -15.19 -8.25 -17.91
C PHE A 84 -14.35 -9.48 -17.52
N GLY A 85 -13.79 -9.50 -16.31
CA GLY A 85 -12.96 -10.58 -15.81
C GLY A 85 -11.52 -10.56 -16.36
N VAL A 86 -11.13 -9.50 -17.08
CA VAL A 86 -9.76 -9.35 -17.56
C VAL A 86 -8.89 -8.91 -16.40
N LEU A 87 -7.75 -9.60 -16.23
CA LEU A 87 -6.80 -9.23 -15.20
C LEU A 87 -6.11 -7.92 -15.58
N GLN A 88 -6.17 -6.96 -14.68
CA GLN A 88 -5.57 -5.64 -14.79
C GLN A 88 -4.49 -5.50 -13.72
N MET A 89 -3.49 -4.68 -14.02
CA MET A 89 -2.56 -4.19 -13.02
C MET A 89 -2.64 -2.67 -13.00
N PHE A 90 -2.76 -2.13 -11.79
CA PHE A 90 -2.59 -0.73 -11.49
C PHE A 90 -1.22 -0.53 -10.86
N TRP A 91 -0.54 0.55 -11.22
CA TRP A 91 0.67 0.99 -10.53
C TRP A 91 0.76 2.50 -10.51
N CYS A 92 1.34 3.04 -9.44
CA CYS A 92 1.50 4.47 -9.25
C CYS A 92 2.85 4.79 -8.64
N GLY A 93 3.26 6.04 -8.78
CA GLY A 93 4.51 6.52 -8.24
C GLY A 93 4.51 8.01 -7.92
N ARG A 94 5.61 8.44 -7.29
CA ARG A 94 5.93 9.86 -7.09
C ARG A 94 6.67 10.43 -8.30
N GLY A 95 6.77 11.75 -8.33
CA GLY A 95 7.47 12.53 -9.35
C GLY A 95 6.62 12.71 -10.60
N GLY A 96 6.86 13.76 -11.37
CA GLY A 96 6.15 14.00 -12.62
C GLY A 96 6.08 15.46 -13.02
N VAL A 97 5.54 15.75 -14.21
CA VAL A 97 5.47 17.11 -14.78
C VAL A 97 4.72 18.09 -13.86
N ARG A 98 3.87 17.57 -12.96
CA ARG A 98 3.06 18.35 -12.02
C ARG A 98 3.57 18.17 -10.59
N THR A 99 4.20 19.21 -10.05
CA THR A 99 4.70 19.25 -8.68
C THR A 99 3.54 19.01 -7.69
N GLY A 100 3.66 18.04 -6.79
CA GLY A 100 2.63 17.71 -5.80
C GLY A 100 1.50 16.79 -6.30
N SER A 101 1.78 16.00 -7.33
CA SER A 101 0.88 14.94 -7.82
C SER A 101 1.60 13.59 -7.91
N SER A 102 0.83 12.51 -7.86
CA SER A 102 1.28 11.17 -8.23
C SER A 102 0.74 10.82 -9.62
N TRP A 103 1.55 10.13 -10.42
CA TRP A 103 1.09 9.49 -11.65
C TRP A 103 0.49 8.13 -11.34
N THR A 104 -0.41 7.71 -12.20
CA THR A 104 -1.08 6.40 -12.15
C THR A 104 -1.14 5.81 -13.53
N ARG A 105 -1.06 4.49 -13.59
CA ARG A 105 -1.23 3.71 -14.80
C ARG A 105 -2.07 2.50 -14.49
N GLN A 106 -2.91 2.12 -15.44
CA GLN A 106 -3.56 0.82 -15.43
C GLN A 106 -3.57 0.21 -16.83
N ALA A 107 -3.42 -1.11 -16.90
CA ALA A 107 -3.42 -1.84 -18.16
C ALA A 107 -3.73 -3.33 -17.92
N PRO A 108 -4.22 -4.05 -18.95
CA PRO A 108 -4.35 -5.50 -18.90
C PRO A 108 -3.00 -6.13 -18.55
N PHE A 109 -2.99 -7.05 -17.59
CA PHE A 109 -1.79 -7.69 -17.07
C PHE A 109 -1.79 -9.18 -17.39
N SER A 110 -0.64 -9.67 -17.86
CA SER A 110 -0.44 -11.06 -18.23
C SER A 110 0.52 -11.76 -17.25
N PRO A 111 0.01 -12.64 -16.37
CA PRO A 111 0.85 -13.35 -15.39
C PRO A 111 1.91 -14.24 -16.04
N SER A 112 1.64 -14.78 -17.25
CA SER A 112 2.57 -15.64 -17.97
C SER A 112 3.78 -14.90 -18.54
N THR A 113 3.71 -13.57 -18.64
CA THR A 113 4.81 -12.73 -19.13
C THR A 113 5.29 -11.72 -18.09
N GLY A 114 4.53 -11.51 -17.01
CA GLY A 114 4.78 -10.44 -16.05
C GLY A 114 4.59 -9.04 -16.63
N MET A 115 4.01 -8.90 -17.82
CA MET A 115 3.92 -7.61 -18.51
C MET A 115 2.49 -7.08 -18.56
N CYS A 116 2.38 -5.76 -18.63
CA CYS A 116 1.16 -5.05 -18.99
C CYS A 116 1.09 -4.79 -20.50
N ASP A 117 -0.11 -4.83 -21.08
CA ASP A 117 -0.36 -4.39 -22.45
C ASP A 117 -0.22 -2.86 -22.54
N ARG A 118 0.93 -2.43 -23.05
CA ARG A 118 1.27 -1.01 -23.21
C ARG A 118 0.37 -0.28 -24.22
N THR A 119 -0.30 -1.00 -25.12
CA THR A 119 -1.20 -0.38 -26.12
C THR A 119 -2.56 0.00 -25.53
N ALA A 120 -2.99 -0.70 -24.48
CA ALA A 120 -4.22 -0.45 -23.74
C ALA A 120 -3.98 0.34 -22.44
N GLU A 121 -2.77 0.88 -22.26
CA GLU A 121 -2.40 1.60 -21.04
C GLU A 121 -3.18 2.91 -20.89
N GLN A 122 -3.90 3.01 -19.76
CA GLN A 122 -4.58 4.22 -19.35
C GLN A 122 -3.70 4.98 -18.37
N LYS A 123 -3.47 6.26 -18.64
CA LYS A 123 -2.63 7.15 -17.84
C LYS A 123 -3.50 8.11 -17.07
N GLY A 124 -3.20 8.27 -15.79
CA GLY A 124 -3.90 9.19 -14.91
C GLY A 124 -2.95 9.94 -13.99
N TRP A 125 -3.50 10.96 -13.33
CA TRP A 125 -2.80 11.76 -12.33
C TRP A 125 -3.77 12.05 -11.21
N PHE A 126 -3.29 12.09 -9.97
CA PHE A 126 -4.05 12.68 -8.88
C PHE A 126 -3.16 13.61 -8.06
N ASN A 127 -3.77 14.69 -7.57
CA ASN A 127 -3.12 15.55 -6.60
C ASN A 127 -3.26 14.88 -5.24
N ASN A 128 -2.17 14.31 -4.72
CA ASN A 128 -2.12 13.64 -3.41
C ASN A 128 -2.77 14.56 -2.35
N VAL A 129 -2.36 15.83 -2.37
CA VAL A 129 -2.98 16.97 -1.69
C VAL A 129 -2.79 18.21 -2.56
N LYS A 130 -3.83 19.03 -2.74
CA LYS A 130 -3.72 20.28 -3.52
C LYS A 130 -2.60 21.15 -2.96
N ASN A 131 -1.65 21.53 -3.83
CA ASN A 131 -0.60 22.53 -3.56
C ASN A 131 0.42 22.16 -2.48
N ILE A 132 0.60 20.88 -2.14
CA ILE A 132 1.63 20.46 -1.18
C ILE A 132 2.50 19.35 -1.79
N THR A 133 3.75 19.68 -2.11
CA THR A 133 4.69 18.83 -2.85
C THR A 133 5.38 17.75 -2.02
N LYS A 134 5.24 17.82 -0.69
CA LYS A 134 5.92 16.95 0.28
C LYS A 134 5.15 15.66 0.62
N TRP A 135 3.99 15.42 0.00
CA TRP A 135 3.20 14.20 0.21
C TRP A 135 3.56 13.13 -0.83
N ARG A 136 3.91 11.92 -0.37
CA ARG A 136 4.12 10.74 -1.21
C ARG A 136 3.00 9.72 -1.01
N THR A 137 2.70 8.92 -2.03
CA THR A 137 1.72 7.83 -1.93
C THR A 137 2.43 6.57 -1.47
N CYS A 138 1.95 5.90 -0.44
CA CYS A 138 2.68 4.77 0.17
C CYS A 138 2.02 3.42 -0.06
N SER A 139 0.70 3.40 -0.15
CA SER A 139 -0.06 2.18 -0.39
C SER A 139 -1.30 2.53 -1.18
N ALA A 140 -1.68 1.66 -2.10
CA ALA A 140 -2.91 1.77 -2.87
C ALA A 140 -3.59 0.40 -2.97
N ILE A 141 -4.91 0.38 -2.83
CA ILE A 141 -5.75 -0.80 -3.02
C ILE A 141 -6.84 -0.46 -4.03
N VAL A 142 -7.03 -1.36 -4.99
CA VAL A 142 -8.18 -1.33 -5.89
C VAL A 142 -9.36 -2.01 -5.23
N VAL A 143 -10.48 -1.29 -5.17
CA VAL A 143 -11.59 -1.66 -4.29
C VAL A 143 -12.87 -1.98 -5.05
N GLU A 144 -13.20 -1.25 -6.10
CA GLU A 144 -14.47 -1.45 -6.79
C GLU A 144 -14.27 -1.18 -8.28
N VAL A 145 -14.62 -2.16 -9.11
CA VAL A 145 -14.68 -1.99 -10.55
C VAL A 145 -16.13 -2.11 -10.98
N GLU A 146 -16.73 -0.97 -11.27
CA GLU A 146 -18.00 -0.90 -11.97
C GLU A 146 -17.73 -0.83 -13.48
N GLN A 147 -18.77 -1.06 -14.28
CA GLN A 147 -18.67 -1.22 -15.74
C GLN A 147 -17.86 -0.11 -16.44
N TYR A 148 -17.84 1.10 -15.89
CA TYR A 148 -17.11 2.25 -16.44
C TYR A 148 -16.28 3.04 -15.42
N SER A 149 -16.15 2.54 -14.19
CA SER A 149 -15.39 3.26 -13.16
C SER A 149 -14.65 2.36 -12.21
N THR A 150 -13.45 2.79 -11.82
CA THR A 150 -12.61 2.12 -10.84
C THR A 150 -12.39 3.01 -9.62
N THR A 151 -12.68 2.47 -8.44
CA THR A 151 -12.43 3.11 -7.15
C THR A 151 -11.14 2.57 -6.54
N PHE A 152 -10.27 3.49 -6.14
CA PHE A 152 -9.02 3.23 -5.43
C PHE A 152 -9.05 3.89 -4.07
N TYR A 153 -8.53 3.19 -3.06
CA TYR A 153 -8.19 3.79 -1.77
C TYR A 153 -6.68 3.79 -1.65
N PHE A 154 -6.11 4.89 -1.20
CA PHE A 154 -4.67 5.00 -1.02
C PHE A 154 -4.34 5.82 0.22
N SER A 155 -3.16 5.56 0.78
CA SER A 155 -2.60 6.39 1.82
C SER A 155 -1.50 7.27 1.22
N SER A 156 -1.45 8.51 1.66
CA SER A 156 -0.30 9.38 1.44
C SER A 156 0.30 9.79 2.77
N VAL A 157 1.62 9.84 2.84
CA VAL A 157 2.35 10.32 4.02
C VAL A 157 3.14 11.57 3.66
N TYR A 158 3.24 12.48 4.62
CA TYR A 158 4.05 13.67 4.51
C TYR A 158 5.51 13.31 4.85
N ASP A 159 6.38 13.42 3.86
CA ASP A 159 7.81 13.09 3.96
C ASP A 159 8.68 14.35 4.09
N GLY A 160 8.08 15.46 4.56
CA GLY A 160 8.85 16.64 4.89
C GLY A 160 9.58 16.42 6.21
N LEU A 161 10.91 16.53 6.21
CA LEU A 161 11.66 16.84 7.42
C LEU A 161 10.95 18.03 8.10
N GLU A 162 10.51 17.88 9.36
CA GLU A 162 10.17 19.05 10.17
C GLU A 162 11.49 19.79 10.42
N ASP A 163 11.88 20.65 9.48
CA ASP A 163 13.01 21.59 9.51
C ASP A 163 13.85 21.56 10.81
N GLY A 164 14.75 20.58 10.92
CA GLY A 164 15.76 20.50 11.98
C GLY A 164 15.34 19.98 13.36
N ARG A 165 14.21 19.27 13.52
CA ARG A 165 13.85 18.60 14.79
C ARG A 165 14.17 17.10 14.77
N GLU A 166 14.95 16.65 15.74
CA GLU A 166 15.15 15.21 16.01
C GLU A 166 13.88 14.60 16.65
N LEU A 167 13.53 13.38 16.21
CA LEU A 167 12.43 12.59 16.78
C LEU A 167 12.81 12.06 18.18
N ASP A 168 11.95 12.26 19.18
CA ASP A 168 12.07 11.56 20.46
C ASP A 168 11.49 10.15 20.35
N MET A 169 12.39 9.21 20.07
CA MET A 169 12.12 7.78 19.90
C MET A 169 11.78 7.07 21.23
N SER A 170 12.03 7.70 22.38
CA SER A 170 11.91 7.09 23.70
C SER A 170 10.59 7.42 24.42
N GLY A 171 9.80 8.36 23.88
CA GLY A 171 8.56 8.84 24.48
C GLY A 171 7.28 8.06 24.11
N ASP A 172 6.19 8.40 24.79
CA ASP A 172 4.83 7.95 24.43
C ASP A 172 4.39 8.60 23.11
N GLN A 173 4.30 7.80 22.06
CA GLN A 173 3.96 8.26 20.70
C GLN A 173 2.47 8.62 20.55
N THR A 174 1.65 8.36 21.58
CA THR A 174 0.28 8.86 21.66
C THR A 174 0.18 10.25 22.32
N ASN A 175 1.31 10.84 22.74
CA ASN A 175 1.40 12.18 23.31
C ASN A 175 1.43 13.27 22.23
N LEU A 176 0.55 14.27 22.34
CA LEU A 176 0.39 15.39 21.39
C LEU A 176 1.68 16.19 21.08
N ASN A 177 2.69 16.13 21.95
CA ASN A 177 3.97 16.81 21.71
C ASN A 177 4.87 16.10 20.69
N ASN A 178 4.81 14.75 20.59
CA ASN A 178 5.54 13.96 19.59
C ASN A 178 4.75 13.76 18.28
N LYS A 179 3.44 14.08 18.28
CA LYS A 179 2.51 13.92 17.13
C LYS A 179 2.74 14.88 15.95
N LYS A 180 3.78 15.72 15.95
CA LYS A 180 3.92 16.79 14.94
C LYS A 180 4.66 16.36 13.67
N VAL A 181 5.54 15.36 13.75
CA VAL A 181 6.44 15.00 12.65
C VAL A 181 5.73 14.19 11.56
N PHE A 182 4.89 13.22 11.93
CA PHE A 182 4.21 12.37 10.96
C PHE A 182 2.81 12.86 10.64
N LYS A 183 2.47 12.89 9.35
CA LYS A 183 1.12 13.17 8.88
C LYS A 183 0.78 12.19 7.79
N SER A 184 -0.40 11.61 7.88
CA SER A 184 -0.95 10.72 6.86
C SER A 184 -2.35 11.16 6.50
N ILE A 185 -2.72 10.92 5.26
CA ILE A 185 -4.10 11.00 4.81
C ILE A 185 -4.49 9.67 4.17
N VAL A 186 -5.75 9.31 4.32
CA VAL A 186 -6.36 8.23 3.56
C VAL A 186 -7.34 8.87 2.59
N CYS A 187 -7.20 8.51 1.33
CA CYS A 187 -7.91 9.12 0.22
C CYS A 187 -8.67 8.07 -0.57
N LYS A 188 -9.73 8.52 -1.25
CA LYS A 188 -10.48 7.76 -2.26
C LYS A 188 -10.35 8.47 -3.59
N SER A 189 -9.92 7.75 -4.63
CA SER A 189 -9.95 8.21 -6.01
C SER A 189 -10.95 7.39 -6.82
N VAL A 190 -11.80 8.06 -7.59
CA VAL A 190 -12.70 7.41 -8.55
C VAL A 190 -12.29 7.83 -9.95
N PHE A 191 -12.01 6.85 -10.80
CA PHE A 191 -11.69 7.05 -12.22
C PHE A 191 -12.85 6.57 -13.07
N ALA A 192 -13.26 7.37 -14.03
CA ALA A 192 -14.23 6.98 -15.06
C ALA A 192 -13.58 7.10 -16.44
N ALA A 193 -13.98 6.25 -17.38
CA ALA A 193 -13.42 6.25 -18.73
C ALA A 193 -13.47 7.65 -19.37
N GLY A 194 -12.30 8.17 -19.79
CA GLY A 194 -12.18 9.46 -20.46
C GLY A 194 -12.28 10.70 -19.57
N LEU A 195 -12.38 10.55 -18.25
CA LEU A 195 -12.48 11.67 -17.30
C LEU A 195 -11.28 11.71 -16.34
N PRO A 196 -10.85 12.90 -15.88
CA PRO A 196 -9.89 13.01 -14.78
C PRO A 196 -10.44 12.33 -13.52
N GLY A 197 -9.57 11.63 -12.79
CA GLY A 197 -9.94 11.02 -11.51
C GLY A 197 -10.36 12.08 -10.49
N VAL A 198 -11.38 11.77 -9.70
CA VAL A 198 -11.83 12.62 -8.58
C VAL A 198 -11.28 12.03 -7.28
N THR A 199 -10.44 12.80 -6.58
CA THR A 199 -9.85 12.42 -5.30
C THR A 199 -10.52 13.16 -4.15
N SER A 200 -10.90 12.41 -3.12
CA SER A 200 -11.44 12.92 -1.86
C SER A 200 -10.58 12.43 -0.70
N VAL A 201 -10.24 13.34 0.23
CA VAL A 201 -9.63 12.96 1.51
C VAL A 201 -10.73 12.41 2.40
N LEU A 202 -10.55 11.17 2.87
CA LEU A 202 -11.48 10.51 3.78
C LEU A 202 -11.12 10.79 5.24
N ALA A 203 -9.82 10.70 5.56
CA ALA A 203 -9.34 10.90 6.91
C ALA A 203 -7.94 11.52 6.90
N GLU A 204 -7.64 12.29 7.93
CA GLU A 204 -6.32 12.86 8.21
C GLU A 204 -5.85 12.40 9.59
N PHE A 205 -4.62 11.92 9.64
CA PHE A 205 -3.98 11.39 10.83
C PHE A 205 -2.72 12.20 11.14
N HIS A 206 -2.69 12.81 12.32
CA HIS A 206 -1.52 13.50 12.85
C HIS A 206 -0.82 12.61 13.87
N GLY A 207 0.48 12.40 13.69
CA GLY A 207 1.32 11.54 14.53
C GLY A 207 1.31 10.06 14.16
N VAL A 208 0.64 9.67 13.06
CA VAL A 208 0.63 8.29 12.56
C VAL A 208 1.03 8.28 11.09
N LYS A 209 1.92 7.37 10.74
CA LYS A 209 2.43 7.17 9.38
C LYS A 209 1.76 5.94 8.75
N VAL A 210 0.66 6.13 8.03
CA VAL A 210 -0.12 5.04 7.42
C VAL A 210 0.53 4.63 6.10
N GLU A 211 1.29 3.55 6.13
CA GLU A 211 2.09 3.08 4.98
C GLU A 211 1.53 1.81 4.34
N ALA A 212 0.60 1.15 5.00
CA ALA A 212 -0.09 0.00 4.44
C ALA A 212 -1.61 0.16 4.61
N LEU A 213 -2.34 -0.34 3.62
CA LEU A 213 -3.79 -0.48 3.70
C LEU A 213 -4.16 -1.95 3.47
N MET A 214 -5.26 -2.40 4.07
CA MET A 214 -6.04 -3.55 3.60
C MET A 214 -7.53 -3.18 3.57
N LYS A 215 -8.31 -3.96 2.83
CA LYS A 215 -9.76 -3.77 2.73
C LYS A 215 -10.53 -4.87 3.45
N ILE A 216 -11.68 -4.50 4.02
CA ILE A 216 -12.68 -5.44 4.54
C ILE A 216 -13.96 -5.22 3.76
N GLU A 217 -14.40 -6.27 3.08
CA GLU A 217 -15.59 -6.28 2.25
C GLU A 217 -16.75 -6.95 2.97
N ASN A 218 -17.98 -6.51 2.70
CA ASN A 218 -19.17 -7.24 3.11
C ASN A 218 -19.43 -8.42 2.15
N GLY A 219 -20.47 -9.22 2.43
CA GLY A 219 -20.85 -10.36 1.60
C GLY A 219 -21.28 -10.02 0.16
N MET A 220 -21.34 -8.73 -0.21
CA MET A 220 -21.61 -8.25 -1.55
C MET A 220 -20.35 -7.70 -2.25
N GLY A 221 -19.17 -7.87 -1.66
CA GLY A 221 -17.90 -7.36 -2.21
C GLY A 221 -17.69 -5.86 -2.03
N LYS A 222 -18.58 -5.17 -1.29
CA LYS A 222 -18.42 -3.73 -1.04
C LYS A 222 -17.52 -3.51 0.17
N VAL A 223 -16.52 -2.64 0.03
CA VAL A 223 -15.65 -2.25 1.15
C VAL A 223 -16.44 -1.47 2.19
N THR A 224 -16.37 -1.97 3.42
CA THR A 224 -17.00 -1.37 4.60
C THR A 224 -15.94 -0.76 5.52
N HIS A 225 -14.74 -1.34 5.56
CA HIS A 225 -13.66 -0.85 6.40
C HIS A 225 -12.32 -0.92 5.68
N LEU A 226 -11.41 -0.04 6.07
CA LEU A 226 -9.99 -0.11 5.75
C LEU A 226 -9.20 -0.46 7.00
N VAL A 227 -8.32 -1.44 6.91
CA VAL A 227 -7.29 -1.68 7.91
C VAL A 227 -6.10 -0.80 7.55
N LEU A 228 -5.65 0.00 8.51
CA LEU A 228 -4.57 0.96 8.37
C LEU A 228 -3.34 0.43 9.11
N GLY A 229 -2.26 0.17 8.38
CA GLY A 229 -0.99 -0.25 8.94
C GLY A 229 0.01 0.90 8.95
N THR A 230 0.73 1.05 10.05
CA THR A 230 1.96 1.84 10.11
C THR A 230 3.15 0.90 10.18
N ASP A 231 4.21 1.21 9.45
CA ASP A 231 5.45 0.46 9.44
C ASP A 231 6.61 1.41 9.73
N ASP A 232 6.63 1.95 10.95
CA ASP A 232 7.69 2.84 11.38
C ASP A 232 8.45 2.21 12.55
N GLU A 233 9.71 1.84 12.29
CA GLU A 233 10.63 1.21 13.24
C GLU A 233 10.79 2.02 14.53
N ALA A 234 10.54 3.34 14.48
CA ALA A 234 10.58 4.23 15.63
C ALA A 234 9.34 4.17 16.52
N LEU A 235 8.17 4.04 15.90
CA LEU A 235 6.87 4.22 16.55
C LEU A 235 6.24 2.89 16.94
N GLY A 236 6.86 1.77 16.57
CA GLY A 236 6.29 0.45 16.69
C GLY A 236 5.14 0.23 15.71
N SER A 237 4.76 -1.02 15.59
CA SER A 237 3.68 -1.47 14.71
C SER A 237 2.31 -1.08 15.23
N LEU A 238 1.63 -0.11 14.60
CA LEU A 238 0.21 0.18 14.85
C LEU A 238 -0.69 -0.41 13.77
N VAL A 239 -1.86 -0.87 14.19
CA VAL A 239 -2.96 -1.26 13.29
C VAL A 239 -4.22 -0.54 13.72
N GLY A 240 -4.84 0.17 12.78
CA GLY A 240 -6.15 0.79 12.96
C GLY A 240 -7.18 0.18 12.03
N VAL A 241 -8.46 0.31 12.37
CA VAL A 241 -9.56 -0.01 11.45
C VAL A 241 -10.45 1.21 11.31
N MET A 242 -10.65 1.66 10.06
CA MET A 242 -11.44 2.82 9.69
C MET A 242 -12.70 2.38 8.96
N ASP A 243 -13.88 2.75 9.47
CA ASP A 243 -15.14 2.64 8.73
C ASP A 243 -15.17 3.69 7.60
N VAL A 244 -15.35 3.24 6.36
CA VAL A 244 -15.33 4.14 5.19
C VAL A 244 -16.56 5.05 5.11
N SER A 245 -17.63 4.71 5.82
CA SER A 245 -18.86 5.51 5.95
C SER A 245 -18.84 6.45 7.16
N ASN A 246 -18.03 6.16 8.17
CA ASN A 246 -17.89 6.97 9.37
C ASN A 246 -16.43 7.01 9.87
N VAL A 247 -15.62 7.82 9.19
CA VAL A 247 -14.18 7.96 9.40
C VAL A 247 -13.77 8.50 10.79
N MET A 248 -14.70 9.13 11.51
CA MET A 248 -14.44 9.89 12.74
C MET A 248 -13.97 9.04 13.93
N ASN A 249 -14.15 7.71 13.89
CA ASN A 249 -13.91 6.81 15.03
C ASN A 249 -12.76 5.80 14.80
N THR A 250 -11.77 6.13 13.98
CA THR A 250 -10.62 5.25 13.77
C THR A 250 -9.77 5.15 15.04
N THR A 251 -9.67 3.97 15.63
CA THR A 251 -8.80 3.69 16.78
C THR A 251 -7.61 2.84 16.35
N PHE A 252 -6.40 3.23 16.75
CA PHE A 252 -5.17 2.46 16.51
C PHE A 252 -4.79 1.64 17.73
N CYS A 253 -4.36 0.40 17.49
CA CYS A 253 -3.80 -0.50 18.46
C CYS A 253 -2.27 -0.60 18.30
N ASP A 254 -1.52 -0.58 19.40
CA ASP A 254 -0.06 -0.80 19.41
C ASP A 254 0.25 -2.30 19.51
N LEU A 255 0.59 -2.90 18.36
CA LEU A 255 0.95 -4.31 18.27
C LEU A 255 2.25 -4.61 18.99
N GLY A 256 3.22 -3.70 18.95
CA GLY A 256 4.52 -3.91 19.58
C GLY A 256 4.36 -4.04 21.10
N LYS A 257 3.62 -3.13 21.72
CA LYS A 257 3.32 -3.17 23.16
C LYS A 257 2.48 -4.38 23.56
N ASN A 258 1.47 -4.73 22.75
CA ASN A 258 0.62 -5.89 23.01
C ASN A 258 1.40 -7.21 22.85
N SER A 259 2.33 -7.28 21.91
CA SER A 259 3.20 -8.44 21.69
C SER A 259 4.25 -8.56 22.78
N GLU A 260 4.87 -7.46 23.22
CA GLU A 260 5.79 -7.44 24.36
C GLU A 260 5.14 -7.99 25.62
N THR A 261 3.90 -7.58 25.91
CA THR A 261 3.15 -8.09 27.07
C THR A 261 2.94 -9.61 27.02
N LYS A 262 2.78 -10.18 25.81
CA LYS A 262 2.52 -11.62 25.62
C LYS A 262 3.78 -12.47 25.47
N THR A 263 4.87 -11.89 24.98
CA THR A 263 6.08 -12.64 24.57
C THR A 263 7.34 -12.26 25.36
N PHE A 264 7.30 -11.17 26.12
CA PHE A 264 8.45 -10.54 26.79
C PHE A 264 9.56 -10.05 25.84
N ILE A 265 9.32 -10.05 24.53
CA ILE A 265 10.22 -9.45 23.53
C ILE A 265 9.92 -7.96 23.47
N THR A 266 10.94 -7.14 23.67
CA THR A 266 10.82 -5.68 23.76
C THR A 266 10.19 -5.07 22.50
N ARG A 267 9.35 -4.04 22.67
CA ARG A 267 8.62 -3.35 21.59
C ARG A 267 9.49 -2.94 20.38
N ASP A 268 10.74 -2.54 20.61
CA ASP A 268 11.70 -2.12 19.59
C ASP A 268 12.15 -3.25 18.64
N LYS A 269 11.77 -4.50 18.92
CA LYS A 269 12.04 -5.68 18.06
C LYS A 269 10.87 -6.04 17.15
N TRP A 270 9.77 -5.30 17.21
CA TRP A 270 8.58 -5.54 16.40
C TRP A 270 8.48 -4.48 15.29
N GLY A 271 8.59 -4.91 14.04
CA GLY A 271 8.32 -4.11 12.84
C GLY A 271 7.11 -4.68 12.08
N THR A 272 6.48 -3.86 11.24
CA THR A 272 5.28 -4.23 10.45
C THR A 272 5.57 -4.15 8.95
N SER A 273 6.74 -4.61 8.53
CA SER A 273 7.03 -4.68 7.10
C SER A 273 6.09 -5.71 6.46
N GLY A 274 5.22 -5.22 5.58
CA GLY A 274 4.15 -6.01 4.98
C GLY A 274 3.08 -6.39 6.01
N MET A 275 2.20 -5.44 6.34
CA MET A 275 1.05 -5.66 7.21
C MET A 275 0.26 -6.92 6.78
N ALA A 276 0.33 -7.98 7.59
CA ALA A 276 -0.50 -9.18 7.46
C ALA A 276 -1.15 -9.60 8.80
N PRO A 277 -1.93 -8.75 9.49
CA PRO A 277 -2.93 -9.27 10.39
C PRO A 277 -3.98 -9.96 9.51
N GLY A 278 -3.89 -11.29 9.42
CA GLY A 278 -4.93 -12.11 8.81
C GLY A 278 -6.30 -11.69 9.34
N GLY A 279 -7.33 -11.80 8.50
CA GLY A 279 -8.66 -11.19 8.71
C GLY A 279 -9.27 -11.39 10.10
N SER A 280 -8.91 -12.43 10.85
CA SER A 280 -9.32 -12.64 12.24
C SER A 280 -8.87 -11.53 13.20
N PHE A 281 -7.64 -11.02 13.07
CA PHE A 281 -7.12 -9.98 13.96
C PHE A 281 -7.81 -8.63 13.72
N ALA A 282 -8.03 -8.29 12.45
CA ALA A 282 -8.82 -7.10 12.10
C ALA A 282 -10.29 -7.24 12.55
N PHE A 283 -10.86 -8.45 12.46
CA PHE A 283 -12.21 -8.76 12.93
C PHE A 283 -12.34 -8.62 14.46
N ASP A 284 -11.32 -9.00 15.23
CA ASP A 284 -11.28 -8.82 16.69
C ASP A 284 -11.24 -7.34 17.08
N ILE A 285 -10.45 -6.52 16.37
CA ILE A 285 -10.45 -5.05 16.56
C ILE A 285 -11.85 -4.47 16.32
N ILE A 286 -12.49 -4.86 15.21
CA ILE A 286 -13.81 -4.33 14.82
C ILE A 286 -14.89 -4.71 15.83
N ASN A 287 -14.97 -5.98 16.22
CA ASN A 287 -16.11 -6.48 16.98
C ASN A 287 -15.96 -6.31 18.49
N ASN A 288 -14.73 -6.26 19.01
CA ASN A 288 -14.48 -6.19 20.45
C ASN A 288 -13.84 -4.88 20.89
N GLY A 289 -13.48 -3.98 19.96
CA GLY A 289 -12.74 -2.75 20.28
C GLY A 289 -11.42 -3.03 21.02
N ARG A 290 -10.91 -4.26 20.91
CA ARG A 290 -9.85 -4.82 21.76
C ARG A 290 -8.84 -5.56 20.92
N VAL A 291 -7.58 -5.25 21.20
CA VAL A 291 -6.48 -6.22 21.24
C VAL A 291 -5.83 -6.07 22.59
#